data_AF-A0A943PSJ4-F1
#
_entry.id   AF-A0A943PSJ4-F1
#
_cell.length_a   1.000
_cell.length_b   1.000
_cell.length_c   1.000
_cell.angle_alpha   90.00
_cell.angle_beta   90.00
_cell.angle_gamma   90.00
#
_symmetry.space_group_name_H-M   'P 1'
#
loop_
_entity.id
_entity.type
_entity.pdbx_description
1 polymer ?
#
loop_
_entity_poly.entity_id
_entity_poly.type
_entity_poly.pdbx_seq_one_letter_code
_entity_poly.pdbx_strand_id
1 'polypeptide(L)'
;MKIIGDRYTNNIFENIKHIDEYGNEYWYARELSKVLEYKDWRNFSKVLNKTKEACKNSGFNIDEQLVEINKLSKRNNNATVNIQDYKLSRYICYLIVQNADPSKEVVALGQTYFAIQTRKQEITEQEYDSLSDDEKRFYQRKLTKQGNYTLQKVASSVGVKNMAEFHNAGYKGLYNGETADDIFKRKKLRYREDILDNMNED
;
A
#
# COMPACT_ATOMS: atom_id res chain seq x y z
N MET A 1 -13.69 -7.46 -22.63
CA MET A 1 -13.24 -7.25 -21.23
C MET A 1 -11.80 -6.73 -21.09
N LYS A 2 -11.01 -6.66 -22.18
CA LYS A 2 -9.58 -6.29 -22.17
C LYS A 2 -9.28 -4.77 -22.32
N ILE A 3 -10.31 -3.91 -22.36
CA ILE A 3 -10.16 -2.48 -22.70
C ILE A 3 -10.28 -1.56 -21.48
N ILE A 4 -10.83 -2.03 -20.36
CA ILE A 4 -11.13 -1.18 -19.20
C ILE A 4 -9.95 -1.14 -18.20
N GLY A 5 -9.06 -2.13 -18.21
CA GLY A 5 -8.00 -2.30 -17.20
C GLY A 5 -6.81 -1.34 -17.30
N ASP A 6 -6.46 -0.88 -18.50
CA ASP A 6 -5.14 -0.24 -18.70
C ASP A 6 -5.18 1.28 -18.91
N ARG A 7 -6.35 1.90 -19.17
CA ARG A 7 -6.42 3.34 -19.51
C ARG A 7 -6.90 4.28 -18.41
N TYR A 8 -7.65 3.83 -17.40
CA TYR A 8 -8.37 4.76 -16.51
C TYR A 8 -8.03 4.71 -15.02
N THR A 9 -7.46 3.62 -14.50
CA THR A 9 -7.27 3.47 -13.04
C THR A 9 -5.86 3.78 -12.55
N ASN A 10 -4.82 3.60 -13.37
CA ASN A 10 -3.43 3.79 -12.92
C ASN A 10 -2.89 5.24 -13.01
N ASN A 11 -3.65 6.19 -13.57
CA ASN A 11 -3.11 7.54 -13.83
C ASN A 11 -3.71 8.59 -12.88
N ILE A 12 -5.03 8.70 -12.72
CA ILE A 12 -5.62 9.89 -12.07
C ILE A 12 -5.36 9.96 -10.55
N PHE A 13 -5.50 8.86 -9.82
CA PHE A 13 -5.24 8.83 -8.38
C PHE A 13 -3.75 8.98 -8.06
N GLU A 14 -2.89 8.28 -8.79
CA GLU A 14 -1.43 8.37 -8.60
C GLU A 14 -0.88 9.73 -9.06
N ASN A 15 -1.51 10.42 -10.02
CA ASN A 15 -1.07 11.75 -10.47
C ASN A 15 -1.24 12.86 -9.43
N ILE A 16 -2.18 12.69 -8.49
CA ILE A 16 -2.39 13.64 -7.40
C ILE A 16 -1.70 13.19 -6.10
N LYS A 17 -0.82 12.18 -6.18
CA LYS A 17 0.03 11.75 -5.07
C LYS A 17 1.14 12.78 -4.86
N HIS A 18 1.37 13.09 -3.60
CA HIS A 18 2.50 13.90 -3.13
C HIS A 18 3.40 13.02 -2.27
N ILE A 19 4.68 13.39 -2.19
CA ILE A 19 5.65 12.77 -1.29
C ILE A 19 6.16 13.87 -0.35
N ASP A 20 6.19 13.59 0.95
CA ASP A 20 6.72 14.52 1.95
C ASP A 20 8.26 14.46 2.05
N GLU A 21 8.83 15.29 2.91
CA GLU A 21 10.28 15.36 3.14
C GLU A 21 10.89 14.06 3.71
N TYR A 22 10.06 13.18 4.27
CA TYR A 22 10.45 11.88 4.82
C TYR A 22 10.22 10.72 3.83
N GLY A 23 9.73 11.00 2.63
CA GLY A 23 9.44 9.99 1.62
C GLY A 23 8.05 9.32 1.76
N ASN A 24 7.18 9.82 2.65
CA ASN A 24 5.84 9.28 2.81
C ASN A 24 4.89 9.87 1.77
N GLU A 25 4.02 9.03 1.23
CA GLU A 25 3.00 9.46 0.30
C GLU A 25 1.76 10.03 1.00
N TYR A 26 1.17 11.07 0.40
CA TYR A 26 -0.08 11.65 0.85
C TYR A 26 -0.86 12.31 -0.30
N TRP A 27 -2.15 12.56 -0.06
CA TRP A 27 -3.06 13.23 -0.99
C TRP A 27 -3.75 14.41 -0.34
N TYR A 28 -4.06 15.45 -1.12
CA TYR A 28 -4.89 16.54 -0.63
C TYR A 28 -6.37 16.24 -0.86
N ALA A 29 -7.19 16.43 0.18
CA ALA A 29 -8.63 16.19 0.11
C ALA A 29 -9.32 17.05 -0.95
N ARG A 30 -8.90 18.31 -1.15
CA ARG A 30 -9.43 19.17 -2.23
C ARG A 30 -9.06 18.74 -3.63
N GLU A 31 -7.92 18.08 -3.82
CA GLU A 31 -7.53 17.52 -5.12
C GLU A 31 -8.31 16.23 -5.40
N LEU A 32 -8.39 15.35 -4.39
CA LEU A 32 -9.19 14.14 -4.47
C LEU A 32 -10.68 14.45 -4.72
N SER A 33 -11.21 15.48 -4.09
CA SER A 33 -12.59 15.97 -4.31
C SER A 33 -12.87 16.26 -5.79
N LYS A 34 -11.92 16.91 -6.48
CA LYS A 34 -12.04 17.22 -7.92
C LYS A 34 -11.92 15.98 -8.78
N VAL A 35 -10.98 15.08 -8.44
CA VAL A 35 -10.82 13.79 -9.13
C VAL A 35 -12.08 12.95 -9.04
N LEU A 36 -12.74 12.95 -7.88
CA LEU A 36 -14.02 12.28 -7.66
C LEU A 36 -15.23 13.12 -8.11
N GLU A 37 -15.01 14.15 -8.92
CA GLU A 37 -16.05 14.97 -9.58
C GLU A 37 -17.03 15.70 -8.63
N TYR A 38 -16.59 16.03 -7.41
CA TYR A 38 -17.35 16.87 -6.50
C TYR A 38 -17.15 18.35 -6.84
N LYS A 39 -18.19 18.97 -7.41
CA LYS A 39 -18.20 20.41 -7.71
C LYS A 39 -18.29 21.29 -6.47
N ASP A 40 -19.02 20.84 -5.44
CA ASP A 40 -19.22 21.58 -4.19
C ASP A 40 -18.51 20.87 -3.03
N TRP A 41 -17.58 21.60 -2.38
CA TRP A 41 -16.84 21.13 -1.22
C TRP A 41 -17.74 20.66 -0.07
N ARG A 42 -18.91 21.27 0.12
CA ARG A 42 -19.87 20.90 1.17
C ARG A 42 -20.36 19.46 1.00
N ASN A 43 -20.55 19.02 -0.24
CA ASN A 43 -20.96 17.64 -0.54
C ASN A 43 -19.82 16.66 -0.30
N PHE A 44 -18.58 17.03 -0.64
CA PHE A 44 -17.42 16.19 -0.35
C PHE A 44 -17.12 16.13 1.15
N SER A 45 -17.32 17.22 1.89
CA SER A 45 -17.17 17.25 3.35
C SER A 45 -18.11 16.26 4.05
N LYS A 46 -19.31 16.02 3.50
CA LYS A 46 -20.21 14.98 4.02
C LYS A 46 -19.61 13.58 3.84
N VAL A 47 -18.94 13.32 2.71
CA VAL A 47 -18.22 12.05 2.47
C VAL A 47 -17.05 11.90 3.43
N LEU A 48 -16.28 12.97 3.66
CA LEU A 48 -15.20 12.96 4.66
C LEU A 48 -15.73 12.61 6.05
N ASN A 49 -16.86 13.19 6.47
CA ASN A 49 -17.45 12.88 7.78
C ASN A 49 -17.88 11.41 7.90
N LYS A 50 -18.56 10.86 6.88
CA LYS A 50 -18.89 9.43 6.83
C LYS A 50 -17.64 8.55 6.87
N THR A 51 -16.59 8.96 6.16
CA THR A 51 -15.32 8.23 6.09
C THR A 51 -14.58 8.25 7.44
N LYS A 52 -14.59 9.38 8.15
CA LYS A 52 -14.03 9.49 9.51
C LYS A 52 -14.72 8.52 10.47
N GLU A 53 -16.05 8.43 10.38
CA GLU A 53 -16.83 7.49 11.19
C GLU A 53 -16.49 6.02 10.84
N ALA A 54 -16.46 5.68 9.54
CA ALA A 54 -16.06 4.35 9.08
C ALA A 54 -14.64 3.96 9.55
N CYS A 55 -13.67 4.87 9.40
CA CYS A 55 -12.28 4.68 9.84
C CYS A 55 -12.20 4.39 11.34
N LYS A 56 -12.91 5.18 12.16
CA LYS A 56 -12.97 4.99 13.61
C LYS A 56 -13.61 3.65 13.98
N ASN A 57 -14.70 3.28 13.31
CA ASN A 57 -15.39 2.01 13.55
C ASN A 57 -14.55 0.79 13.14
N SER A 58 -13.65 0.94 12.17
CA SER A 58 -12.64 -0.07 11.81
C SER A 58 -11.44 -0.14 12.76
N GLY A 59 -11.40 0.68 13.83
CA GLY A 59 -10.34 0.66 14.83
C GLY A 59 -9.08 1.44 14.46
N PHE A 60 -9.08 2.18 13.34
CA PHE A 60 -7.94 2.99 12.92
C PHE A 60 -7.94 4.36 13.62
N ASN A 61 -6.74 4.83 13.99
CA ASN A 61 -6.54 6.17 14.52
C ASN A 61 -6.74 7.21 13.41
N ILE A 62 -7.77 8.06 13.53
CA ILE A 62 -8.10 9.04 12.48
C ILE A 62 -6.99 10.06 12.26
N ASP A 63 -6.24 10.44 13.29
CA ASP A 63 -5.21 11.47 13.23
C ASP A 63 -3.97 11.02 12.43
N GLU A 64 -3.75 9.69 12.34
CA GLU A 64 -2.73 9.09 11.47
C GLU A 64 -3.17 9.03 10.00
N GLN A 65 -4.47 8.97 9.76
CA GLN A 65 -5.03 8.77 8.43
C GLN A 65 -5.40 10.08 7.74
N LEU A 66 -5.78 11.10 8.52
CA LEU A 66 -6.26 12.39 8.04
C LEU A 66 -5.75 13.50 8.94
N VAL A 67 -4.92 14.39 8.38
CA VAL A 67 -4.34 15.53 9.08
C VAL A 67 -4.91 16.82 8.51
N GLU A 68 -5.48 17.65 9.39
CA GLU A 68 -6.01 18.96 9.01
C GLU A 68 -4.89 19.96 8.72
N ILE A 69 -5.05 20.69 7.61
CA ILE A 69 -4.13 21.75 7.20
C ILE A 69 -4.91 22.96 6.68
N ASN A 70 -4.22 24.09 6.57
CA ASN A 70 -4.73 25.26 5.86
C ASN A 70 -3.97 25.43 4.54
N LYS A 71 -4.70 25.66 3.45
CA LYS A 71 -4.14 25.92 2.11
C LYS A 71 -4.57 27.32 1.67
N LEU A 72 -3.64 28.09 1.11
CA LEU A 72 -3.97 29.36 0.47
C LEU A 72 -4.71 29.09 -0.85
N SER A 73 -5.85 29.74 -1.02
CA SER A 73 -6.66 29.67 -2.24
C SER A 73 -6.90 31.04 -2.83
N LYS A 74 -6.70 31.16 -4.15
CA LYS A 74 -6.97 32.38 -4.91
C LYS A 74 -8.45 32.42 -5.27
N ARG A 75 -9.11 33.53 -4.95
CA ARG A 75 -10.46 33.86 -5.43
C ARG A 75 -10.41 34.53 -6.80
N ASN A 76 -11.57 34.62 -7.44
CA ASN A 76 -11.74 35.27 -8.75
C ASN A 76 -11.30 36.74 -8.77
N ASN A 77 -11.23 37.41 -7.62
CA ASN A 77 -10.77 38.79 -7.46
C ASN A 77 -9.28 38.89 -7.05
N ASN A 78 -8.47 37.85 -7.29
CA ASN A 78 -7.07 37.73 -6.86
C ASN A 78 -6.80 37.78 -5.35
N ALA A 79 -7.84 37.85 -4.50
CA ALA A 79 -7.66 37.75 -3.06
C ALA A 79 -7.26 36.32 -2.66
N THR A 80 -6.26 36.20 -1.80
CA THR A 80 -5.84 34.93 -1.21
C THR A 80 -6.52 34.72 0.13
N VAL A 81 -7.17 33.58 0.32
CA VAL A 81 -7.82 33.22 1.58
C VAL A 81 -7.31 31.85 2.02
N ASN A 82 -7.05 31.70 3.32
CA ASN A 82 -6.78 30.40 3.92
C ASN A 82 -8.07 29.59 3.96
N ILE A 83 -8.04 28.43 3.31
CA ILE A 83 -9.13 27.46 3.33
C ILE A 83 -8.64 26.17 3.99
N GLN A 84 -9.50 25.58 4.81
CA GLN A 84 -9.25 24.28 5.44
C GLN A 84 -9.10 23.21 4.34
N ASP A 85 -8.12 22.32 4.47
CA ASP A 85 -7.90 21.16 3.62
C ASP A 85 -7.36 20.01 4.49
N TYR A 86 -7.13 18.85 3.91
CA TYR A 86 -6.60 17.70 4.64
C TYR A 86 -5.50 17.00 3.85
N LYS A 87 -4.46 16.55 4.54
CA LYS A 87 -3.57 15.51 4.05
C LYS A 87 -4.17 14.15 4.39
N LEU A 88 -4.21 13.28 3.41
CA LEU A 88 -4.86 11.97 3.47
C LEU A 88 -3.82 10.88 3.21
N SER A 89 -3.85 9.83 4.01
CA SER A 89 -3.15 8.58 3.71
C SER A 89 -3.78 7.87 2.52
N ARG A 90 -3.04 6.94 1.91
CA ARG A 90 -3.58 6.06 0.85
C ARG A 90 -4.81 5.28 1.35
N TYR A 91 -4.77 4.79 2.59
CA TYR A 91 -5.87 4.03 3.18
C TYR A 91 -7.16 4.84 3.26
N ILE A 92 -7.12 6.07 3.79
CA ILE A 92 -8.35 6.85 3.91
C ILE A 92 -8.87 7.33 2.55
N CYS A 93 -8.00 7.52 1.56
CA CYS A 93 -8.42 7.73 0.18
C CYS A 93 -9.29 6.57 -0.34
N TYR A 94 -8.92 5.31 -0.04
CA TYR A 94 -9.73 4.15 -0.41
C TYR A 94 -11.07 4.11 0.32
N LEU A 95 -11.09 4.46 1.61
CA LEU A 95 -12.34 4.58 2.36
C LEU A 95 -13.23 5.71 1.82
N ILE A 96 -12.66 6.83 1.39
CA ILE A 96 -13.40 7.94 0.77
C ILE A 96 -14.11 7.45 -0.48
N VAL A 97 -13.42 6.71 -1.36
CA VAL A 97 -14.04 6.15 -2.58
C VAL A 97 -15.17 5.17 -2.23
N GLN A 98 -14.99 4.34 -1.20
CA GLN A 98 -16.04 3.42 -0.73
C GLN A 98 -17.28 4.14 -0.20
N ASN A 99 -17.11 5.30 0.45
CA ASN A 99 -18.20 6.08 1.05
C ASN A 99 -18.74 7.21 0.15
N ALA A 100 -18.15 7.40 -1.03
CA ALA A 100 -18.53 8.43 -1.97
C ALA A 100 -19.83 8.06 -2.72
N ASP A 101 -20.36 9.04 -3.44
CA ASP A 101 -21.62 8.95 -4.15
C ASP A 101 -21.46 8.12 -5.44
N PRO A 102 -22.08 6.92 -5.52
CA PRO A 102 -21.91 6.00 -6.65
C PRO A 102 -22.56 6.51 -7.95
N SER A 103 -23.36 7.58 -7.90
CA SER A 103 -23.88 8.22 -9.12
C SER A 103 -22.79 8.90 -9.97
N LYS A 104 -21.58 9.08 -9.42
CA LYS A 104 -20.42 9.60 -10.15
C LYS A 104 -19.65 8.45 -10.76
N GLU A 105 -19.41 8.49 -12.07
CA GLU A 105 -18.81 7.39 -12.82
C GLU A 105 -17.43 7.01 -12.28
N VAL A 106 -16.58 8.00 -11.95
CA VAL A 106 -15.24 7.77 -11.37
C VAL A 106 -15.33 7.01 -10.04
N VAL A 107 -16.33 7.30 -9.21
CA VAL A 107 -16.54 6.60 -7.93
C VAL A 107 -16.99 5.16 -8.18
N ALA A 108 -17.96 4.95 -9.08
CA ALA A 108 -18.45 3.61 -9.43
C ALA A 108 -17.34 2.72 -10.04
N LEU A 109 -16.46 3.29 -10.86
CA LEU A 109 -15.29 2.61 -11.41
C LEU A 109 -14.29 2.23 -10.29
N GLY A 110 -14.05 3.14 -9.34
CA GLY A 110 -13.21 2.86 -8.16
C GLY A 110 -13.77 1.72 -7.29
N GLN A 111 -15.08 1.73 -7.04
CA GLN A 111 -15.75 0.66 -6.29
C GLN A 111 -15.72 -0.69 -7.05
N THR A 112 -15.91 -0.67 -8.37
CA THR A 112 -15.77 -1.86 -9.22
C THR A 112 -14.35 -2.40 -9.18
N TYR A 113 -13.34 -1.52 -9.21
CA TYR A 113 -11.95 -1.89 -9.05
C TYR A 113 -11.72 -2.60 -7.71
N PHE A 114 -12.24 -2.06 -6.59
CA PHE A 114 -12.12 -2.74 -5.30
C PHE A 114 -12.78 -4.12 -5.29
N ALA A 115 -14.01 -4.26 -5.80
CA ALA A 115 -14.67 -5.56 -5.89
C ALA A 115 -13.83 -6.58 -6.69
N ILE A 116 -13.25 -6.16 -7.82
CA ILE A 116 -12.38 -7.02 -8.64
C ILE A 116 -11.09 -7.38 -7.90
N GLN A 117 -10.44 -6.43 -7.24
CA GLN A 117 -9.20 -6.69 -6.51
C GLN A 117 -9.44 -7.60 -5.30
N THR A 118 -10.52 -7.38 -4.55
CA THR A 118 -10.92 -8.28 -3.46
C THR A 118 -11.15 -9.68 -4.00
N ARG A 119 -11.89 -9.85 -5.10
CA ARG A 119 -12.13 -11.18 -5.69
C ARG A 119 -10.84 -11.85 -6.17
N LYS A 120 -9.91 -11.08 -6.76
CA LYS A 120 -8.59 -11.60 -7.14
C LYS A 120 -7.82 -12.09 -5.91
N GLN A 121 -7.86 -11.34 -4.82
CA GLN A 121 -7.20 -11.74 -3.58
C GLN A 121 -7.83 -12.99 -2.97
N GLU A 122 -9.17 -13.06 -2.90
CA GLU A 122 -9.89 -14.25 -2.44
C GLU A 122 -9.56 -15.49 -3.27
N ILE A 123 -9.52 -15.37 -4.61
CA ILE A 123 -9.15 -16.50 -5.49
C ILE A 123 -7.71 -16.92 -5.23
N THR A 124 -6.79 -15.96 -5.10
CA THR A 124 -5.37 -16.26 -4.82
C THR A 124 -5.22 -16.98 -3.48
N GLU A 125 -6.02 -16.62 -2.47
CA GLU A 125 -6.05 -17.28 -1.16
C GLU A 125 -6.65 -18.69 -1.24
N GLN A 126 -7.76 -18.86 -1.97
CA GLN A 126 -8.34 -20.19 -2.24
C GLN A 126 -7.37 -21.10 -3.00
N GLU A 127 -6.70 -20.58 -4.03
CA GLU A 127 -5.67 -21.29 -4.77
C GLU A 127 -4.54 -21.70 -3.84
N TYR A 128 -4.04 -20.78 -3.02
CA TYR A 128 -3.00 -21.07 -2.02
C TYR A 128 -3.44 -22.16 -1.03
N ASP A 129 -4.66 -22.11 -0.51
CA ASP A 129 -5.17 -23.10 0.44
C ASP A 129 -5.29 -24.50 -0.16
N SER A 130 -5.60 -24.58 -1.46
CA SER A 130 -5.72 -25.83 -2.22
C SER A 130 -4.38 -26.50 -2.56
N LEU A 131 -3.26 -25.81 -2.38
CA LEU A 131 -1.92 -26.35 -2.62
C LEU A 131 -1.56 -27.41 -1.57
N SER A 132 -0.82 -28.43 -2.01
CA SER A 132 -0.11 -29.36 -1.11
C SER A 132 0.97 -28.63 -0.29
N ASP A 133 1.45 -29.22 0.80
CA ASP A 133 2.46 -28.60 1.65
C ASP A 133 3.76 -28.26 0.88
N ASP A 134 4.16 -29.11 -0.05
CA ASP A 134 5.32 -28.86 -0.92
C ASP A 134 5.07 -27.69 -1.88
N GLU A 135 3.89 -27.59 -2.47
CA GLU A 135 3.52 -26.47 -3.35
C GLU A 135 3.40 -25.16 -2.57
N LYS A 136 2.85 -25.19 -1.34
CA LYS A 136 2.85 -24.03 -0.43
C LYS A 136 4.28 -23.59 -0.12
N ARG A 137 5.19 -24.53 0.13
CA ARG A 137 6.63 -24.25 0.33
C ARG A 137 7.24 -23.57 -0.90
N PHE A 138 6.97 -24.06 -2.11
CA PHE A 138 7.42 -23.42 -3.34
C PHE A 138 6.82 -22.02 -3.56
N TYR A 139 5.53 -21.85 -3.27
CA TYR A 139 4.85 -20.56 -3.36
C TYR A 139 5.44 -19.53 -2.40
N GLN A 140 5.60 -19.91 -1.12
CA GLN A 140 6.24 -19.07 -0.11
C GLN A 140 7.66 -18.71 -0.50
N ARG A 141 8.45 -19.68 -0.98
CA ARG A 141 9.80 -19.41 -1.49
C ARG A 141 9.82 -18.38 -2.61
N LYS A 142 8.89 -18.47 -3.57
CA LYS A 142 8.77 -17.50 -4.67
C LYS A 142 8.49 -16.10 -4.12
N LEU A 143 7.56 -15.98 -3.17
CA LEU A 143 7.26 -14.71 -2.50
C LEU A 143 8.46 -14.17 -1.74
N THR A 144 9.13 -14.98 -0.91
CA THR A 144 10.33 -14.59 -0.16
C THR A 144 11.47 -14.14 -1.09
N LYS A 145 11.69 -14.85 -2.20
CA LYS A 145 12.70 -14.47 -3.20
C LYS A 145 12.38 -13.13 -3.86
N GLN A 146 11.12 -12.87 -4.19
CA GLN A 146 10.69 -11.58 -4.74
C GLN A 146 10.82 -10.44 -3.71
N GLY A 147 10.46 -10.71 -2.45
CA GLY A 147 10.65 -9.79 -1.34
C GLY A 147 12.12 -9.42 -1.14
N ASN A 148 13.00 -10.42 -1.07
CA ASN A 148 14.44 -10.22 -0.92
C ASN A 148 15.05 -9.45 -2.10
N TYR A 149 14.60 -9.73 -3.34
CA TYR A 149 15.01 -8.98 -4.52
C TYR A 149 14.61 -7.50 -4.43
N THR A 150 13.38 -7.22 -4.01
CA THR A 150 12.87 -5.85 -3.84
C THR A 150 13.63 -5.13 -2.73
N LEU A 151 13.84 -5.80 -1.59
CA LEU A 151 14.63 -5.28 -0.48
C LEU A 151 16.05 -4.94 -0.90
N GLN A 152 16.71 -5.83 -1.64
CA GLN A 152 18.05 -5.60 -2.17
C GLN A 152 18.08 -4.38 -3.08
N LYS A 153 17.12 -4.24 -3.99
CA LYS A 153 17.01 -3.09 -4.90
C LYS A 153 16.87 -1.77 -4.12
N VAL A 154 16.01 -1.75 -3.10
CA VAL A 154 15.82 -0.57 -2.24
C VAL A 154 17.09 -0.25 -1.45
N ALA A 155 17.68 -1.24 -0.78
CA ALA A 155 18.92 -1.08 -0.01
C ALA A 155 20.07 -0.54 -0.87
N SER A 156 20.20 -1.01 -2.11
CA SER A 156 21.18 -0.48 -3.07
C SER A 156 20.86 0.97 -3.44
N SER A 157 19.59 1.30 -3.68
CA SER A 157 19.19 2.65 -4.07
C SER A 157 19.45 3.71 -2.99
N VAL A 158 19.40 3.31 -1.71
CA VAL A 158 19.68 4.20 -0.56
C VAL A 158 21.16 4.16 -0.12
N GLY A 159 22.02 3.47 -0.87
CA GLY A 159 23.47 3.52 -0.69
C GLY A 159 24.06 2.57 0.36
N VAL A 160 23.38 1.45 0.68
CA VAL A 160 23.96 0.41 1.55
C VAL A 160 25.26 -0.12 0.94
N LYS A 161 26.37 0.06 1.66
CA LYS A 161 27.72 -0.28 1.17
C LYS A 161 28.08 -1.76 1.33
N ASN A 162 27.68 -2.38 2.45
CA ASN A 162 27.99 -3.78 2.75
C ASN A 162 26.71 -4.63 2.75
N MET A 163 26.41 -5.23 1.59
CA MET A 163 25.19 -6.01 1.43
C MET A 163 25.20 -7.33 2.19
N ALA A 164 26.38 -7.92 2.37
CA ALA A 164 26.53 -9.17 3.12
C ALA A 164 26.18 -8.97 4.60
N GLU A 165 26.67 -7.89 5.20
CA GLU A 165 26.36 -7.51 6.58
C GLU A 165 24.89 -7.11 6.73
N PHE A 166 24.35 -6.35 5.78
CA PHE A 166 22.93 -5.97 5.74
C PHE A 166 22.01 -7.20 5.75
N HIS A 167 22.26 -8.18 4.89
CA HIS A 167 21.47 -9.41 4.85
C HIS A 167 21.65 -10.24 6.12
N ASN A 168 22.87 -10.38 6.64
CA ASN A 168 23.13 -11.10 7.88
C ASN A 168 22.44 -10.46 9.08
N ALA A 169 22.34 -9.13 9.17
CA ALA A 169 21.57 -8.46 10.21
C ALA A 169 20.09 -8.86 10.17
N GLY A 170 19.52 -9.02 8.97
CA GLY A 170 18.18 -9.56 8.77
C GLY A 170 18.02 -10.99 9.32
N TYR A 171 18.95 -11.90 8.99
CA TYR A 171 18.94 -13.26 9.53
C TYR A 171 19.06 -13.28 11.06
N LYS A 172 19.94 -12.46 11.63
CA LYS A 172 20.13 -12.37 13.09
C LYS A 172 18.84 -11.93 13.80
N GLY A 173 18.12 -10.98 13.23
CA GLY A 173 16.85 -10.51 13.78
C GLY A 173 15.73 -11.56 13.75
N LEU A 174 15.73 -12.44 12.74
CA LEU A 174 14.70 -13.46 12.55
C LEU A 174 15.01 -14.78 13.25
N TYR A 175 16.29 -15.11 13.43
CA TYR A 175 16.75 -16.43 13.85
C TYR A 175 17.66 -16.36 15.08
N ASN A 176 17.18 -15.75 16.16
CA ASN A 176 17.85 -15.76 17.48
C ASN A 176 19.34 -15.34 17.46
N GLY A 177 19.71 -14.39 16.60
CA GLY A 177 21.09 -13.91 16.47
C GLY A 177 21.98 -14.70 15.53
N GLU A 178 21.45 -15.69 14.80
CA GLU A 178 22.19 -16.49 13.82
C GLU A 178 22.37 -15.76 12.48
N THR A 179 23.54 -15.90 11.87
CA THR A 179 23.77 -15.53 10.46
C THR A 179 23.25 -16.60 9.51
N ALA A 180 23.21 -16.29 8.20
CA ALA A 180 22.88 -17.30 7.19
C ALA A 180 23.82 -18.53 7.26
N ASP A 181 25.11 -18.31 7.51
CA ASP A 181 26.11 -19.38 7.61
C ASP A 181 25.91 -20.23 8.89
N ASP A 182 25.53 -19.60 10.00
CA ASP A 182 25.21 -20.31 11.24
C ASP A 182 24.01 -21.24 11.05
N ILE A 183 22.94 -20.74 10.39
CA ILE A 183 21.75 -21.53 10.07
C ILE A 183 22.10 -22.69 9.14
N PHE A 184 22.90 -22.44 8.10
CA PHE A 184 23.34 -23.45 7.14
C PHE A 184 24.10 -24.59 7.84
N LYS A 185 25.00 -24.25 8.78
CA LYS A 185 25.75 -25.24 9.58
C LYS A 185 24.87 -25.98 10.57
N ARG A 186 24.01 -25.27 11.31
CA ARG A 186 23.12 -25.89 12.31
C ARG A 186 22.20 -26.91 11.67
N LYS A 187 21.61 -26.57 10.52
CA LYS A 187 20.74 -27.46 9.73
C LYS A 187 21.51 -28.48 8.88
N LYS A 188 22.85 -28.47 8.93
CA LYS A 188 23.73 -29.41 8.20
C LYS A 188 23.42 -29.49 6.71
N LEU A 189 23.11 -28.34 6.11
CA LEU A 189 22.73 -28.26 4.70
C LEU A 189 23.92 -28.62 3.80
N ARG A 190 23.63 -29.35 2.73
CA ARG A 190 24.61 -29.71 1.70
C ARG A 190 24.82 -28.54 0.76
N TYR A 191 25.96 -28.55 0.07
CA TYR A 191 26.28 -27.57 -0.95
C TYR A 191 25.14 -27.44 -1.98
N ARG A 192 24.62 -26.22 -2.14
CA ARG A 192 23.46 -25.81 -2.97
C ARG A 192 22.06 -26.08 -2.40
N GLU A 193 21.94 -26.64 -1.21
CA GLU A 193 20.64 -26.64 -0.51
C GLU A 193 20.31 -25.22 -0.05
N ASP A 194 19.10 -24.77 -0.37
CA ASP A 194 18.63 -23.43 -0.05
C ASP A 194 18.16 -23.42 1.41
N ILE A 195 18.63 -22.44 2.19
CA ILE A 195 18.19 -22.25 3.59
C ILE A 195 16.67 -22.11 3.64
N LEU A 196 16.07 -21.37 2.70
CA LEU A 196 14.62 -21.14 2.65
C LEU A 196 13.83 -22.44 2.43
N ASP A 197 14.43 -23.42 1.77
CA ASP A 197 13.79 -24.72 1.52
C ASP A 197 13.86 -25.63 2.75
N ASN A 198 14.67 -25.32 3.77
CA ASN A 198 14.91 -26.18 4.92
C ASN A 198 14.55 -25.52 6.27
N MET A 199 13.79 -24.42 6.24
CA MET A 199 13.48 -23.67 7.46
C MET A 199 12.56 -24.39 8.45
N ASN A 200 11.66 -25.26 7.97
CA ASN A 200 10.65 -25.94 8.78
C ASN A 200 11.07 -27.33 9.30
N GLU A 201 12.22 -27.84 8.86
CA GLU A 201 12.75 -29.14 9.29
C GLU A 201 13.91 -28.90 10.26
N ASP A 202 13.73 -29.26 11.53
CA ASP A 202 14.79 -29.24 12.55
C ASP A 202 15.63 -30.52 12.53
#